data_AF-A0A7S2X5R6-F1
#
_entry.id   AF-A0A7S2X5R6-F1
#
_cell.length_a   1.000
_cell.length_b   1.000
_cell.length_c   1.000
_cell.angle_alpha   90.00
_cell.angle_beta   90.00
_cell.angle_gamma   90.00
#
_symmetry.space_group_name_H-M   'P 1'
#
loop_
_entity.id
_entity.type
_entity.pdbx_description
1 polymer ?
#
loop_
_entity_poly.entity_id
_entity_poly.type
_entity_poly.pdbx_seq_one_letter_code
_entity_poly.pdbx_strand_id
1 'polypeptide(L)'
;GSQPIGKPIMIENCHWGTTVPNDTWCPFNFYRTSKDVRASYGSVMFNLGTVTQWAQQGLSKPGCWAYPDMLEVGCQHGPGGASDPGLSESESRVHFGAWCIVSSPLTLSHDVNNDTVMDKIWPLIANPEAIAVNQAWAGHSGSPFRQSTRGIYVKDIVAPVPTWQYYYKPLGGSKTAILMINSDETEQELTLDFKDVPGKPCTECAIRDIWDRA
;
A
#
# COMPACT_ATOMS: atom_id res chain seq x y z
N GLY A 1 -9.23 -21.22 32.62
CA GLY A 1 -8.62 -20.38 31.58
C GLY A 1 -8.02 -19.17 32.27
N SER A 2 -6.71 -19.01 32.23
CA SER A 2 -6.04 -17.85 32.81
C SER A 2 -6.45 -16.59 32.06
N GLN A 3 -7.03 -15.62 32.76
CA GLN A 3 -7.14 -14.27 32.20
C GLN A 3 -5.74 -13.75 31.90
N PRO A 4 -5.50 -13.15 30.71
CA PRO A 4 -4.23 -12.52 30.43
C PRO A 4 -3.96 -11.43 31.48
N ILE A 5 -2.83 -11.56 32.17
CA ILE A 5 -2.37 -10.60 33.17
C ILE A 5 -1.68 -9.46 32.40
N GLY A 6 -2.31 -8.27 32.34
CA GLY A 6 -1.72 -7.07 31.74
C GLY A 6 -2.58 -6.39 30.68
N LYS A 7 -2.10 -5.24 30.19
CA LYS A 7 -2.72 -4.54 29.05
C LYS A 7 -2.32 -5.24 27.75
N PRO A 8 -3.24 -5.48 26.80
CA PRO A 8 -2.87 -5.93 25.46
C PRO A 8 -1.91 -4.92 24.80
N ILE A 9 -0.81 -5.42 24.23
CA ILE A 9 0.18 -4.63 23.51
C ILE A 9 0.32 -5.22 22.11
N MET A 10 0.25 -4.37 21.08
CA MET A 10 0.56 -4.79 19.72
C MET A 10 2.07 -4.87 19.51
N ILE A 11 2.51 -5.92 18.83
CA ILE A 11 3.93 -6.16 18.54
C ILE A 11 4.18 -5.94 17.06
N GLU A 12 5.10 -5.03 16.75
CA GLU A 12 5.63 -4.80 15.41
C GLU A 12 7.00 -5.47 15.29
N ASN A 13 7.20 -6.19 14.18
CA ASN A 13 8.50 -6.75 13.82
C ASN A 13 9.18 -5.91 12.73
N CYS A 14 10.34 -5.33 13.07
CA CYS A 14 11.13 -4.45 12.22
C CYS A 14 12.50 -5.05 11.84
N HIS A 15 12.54 -6.33 11.46
CA HIS A 15 13.78 -7.00 11.02
C HIS A 15 14.00 -6.94 9.50
N TRP A 16 13.48 -5.91 8.83
CA TRP A 16 13.65 -5.67 7.39
C TRP A 16 13.39 -6.87 6.46
N GLY A 17 12.36 -7.68 6.76
CA GLY A 17 12.02 -8.89 6.00
C GLY A 17 12.90 -10.12 6.27
N THR A 18 13.80 -10.10 7.25
CA THR A 18 14.69 -11.25 7.56
C THR A 18 14.09 -12.22 8.58
N THR A 19 13.32 -11.72 9.55
CA THR A 19 12.53 -12.53 10.49
C THR A 19 11.08 -12.43 10.07
N VAL A 20 10.47 -13.53 9.63
CA VAL A 20 9.15 -13.52 9.00
C VAL A 20 8.26 -14.67 9.52
N PRO A 21 6.93 -14.49 9.51
CA PRO A 21 5.98 -15.55 9.83
C PRO A 21 6.03 -16.75 8.87
N ASN A 22 5.38 -17.83 9.26
CA ASN A 22 5.07 -18.97 8.40
C ASN A 22 3.59 -19.37 8.54
N ASP A 23 3.16 -20.37 7.78
CA ASP A 23 1.75 -20.80 7.70
C ASP A 23 1.12 -21.13 9.06
N THR A 24 1.93 -21.59 10.02
CA THR A 24 1.48 -22.05 11.34
C THR A 24 1.79 -21.08 12.47
N TRP A 25 2.58 -20.02 12.22
CA TRP A 25 3.10 -19.16 13.27
C TRP A 25 3.27 -17.72 12.81
N CYS A 26 2.63 -16.81 13.54
CA CYS A 26 2.90 -15.38 13.47
C CYS A 26 2.88 -14.77 14.90
N PRO A 27 4.04 -14.40 15.46
CA PRO A 27 4.12 -13.86 16.82
C PRO A 27 3.89 -12.34 16.89
N PHE A 28 3.63 -11.69 15.75
CA PHE A 28 3.57 -10.25 15.60
C PHE A 28 2.18 -9.83 15.08
N ASN A 29 1.76 -8.60 15.40
CA ASN A 29 0.58 -8.00 14.77
C ASN A 29 0.91 -7.46 13.38
N PHE A 30 2.13 -6.95 13.21
CA PHE A 30 2.65 -6.38 11.97
C PHE A 30 4.10 -6.83 11.77
N TYR A 31 4.52 -7.07 10.53
CA TYR A 31 5.91 -7.39 10.21
C TYR A 31 6.36 -6.71 8.92
N ARG A 32 7.48 -6.01 8.99
CA ARG A 32 8.05 -5.25 7.88
C ARG A 32 8.65 -6.19 6.86
N THR A 33 8.36 -5.97 5.57
CA THR A 33 8.82 -6.82 4.47
C THR A 33 9.97 -6.22 3.66
N SER A 34 10.37 -5.00 3.99
CA SER A 34 11.38 -4.21 3.29
C SER A 34 12.33 -3.52 4.26
N LYS A 35 13.36 -2.86 3.73
CA LYS A 35 14.08 -1.80 4.45
C LYS A 35 13.21 -0.56 4.60
N ASP A 36 13.78 0.46 5.24
CA ASP A 36 13.11 1.73 5.47
C ASP A 36 12.67 2.37 4.15
N VAL A 37 11.42 2.81 4.10
CA VAL A 37 10.91 3.59 2.97
C VAL A 37 11.52 4.99 3.01
N ARG A 38 11.71 5.59 1.84
CA ARG A 38 12.11 7.00 1.69
C ARG A 38 11.01 7.76 0.97
N ALA A 39 10.98 9.07 1.18
CA ALA A 39 10.11 10.00 0.47
C ALA A 39 10.53 10.20 -1.00
N SER A 40 10.68 9.10 -1.75
CA SER A 40 10.94 9.05 -3.18
C SER A 40 10.14 7.93 -3.82
N TYR A 41 9.66 8.16 -5.06
CA TYR A 41 8.77 7.23 -5.73
C TYR A 41 9.39 5.84 -5.94
N GLY A 42 10.67 5.76 -6.30
CA GLY A 42 11.34 4.47 -6.44
C GLY A 42 11.33 3.67 -5.14
N SER A 43 11.62 4.31 -4.00
CA SER A 43 11.57 3.62 -2.70
C SER A 43 10.16 3.15 -2.35
N VAL A 44 9.13 3.96 -2.62
CA VAL A 44 7.72 3.59 -2.43
C VAL A 44 7.38 2.34 -3.24
N MET A 45 7.75 2.31 -4.52
CA MET A 45 7.42 1.20 -5.42
C MET A 45 8.20 -0.08 -5.08
N PHE A 46 9.47 0.04 -4.70
CA PHE A 46 10.27 -1.09 -4.23
C PHE A 46 9.64 -1.72 -2.98
N ASN A 47 9.35 -0.89 -1.96
CA ASN A 47 8.76 -1.35 -0.72
C ASN A 47 7.39 -2.00 -0.96
N LEU A 48 6.52 -1.35 -1.74
CA LEU A 48 5.22 -1.89 -2.14
C LEU A 48 5.33 -3.30 -2.74
N GLY A 49 6.31 -3.53 -3.62
CA GLY A 49 6.51 -4.85 -4.25
C GLY A 49 6.76 -5.97 -3.24
N THR A 50 7.42 -5.68 -2.11
CA THR A 50 7.84 -6.69 -1.12
C THR A 50 6.68 -7.39 -0.40
N VAL A 51 5.49 -6.79 -0.34
CA VAL A 51 4.32 -7.39 0.33
C VAL A 51 3.66 -8.49 -0.51
N THR A 52 3.90 -8.51 -1.83
CA THR A 52 3.19 -9.35 -2.81
C THR A 52 3.22 -10.83 -2.47
N GLN A 53 4.40 -11.38 -2.17
CA GLN A 53 4.55 -12.81 -1.86
C GLN A 53 3.76 -13.21 -0.60
N TRP A 54 3.64 -12.32 0.37
CA TRP A 54 2.96 -12.59 1.64
C TRP A 54 1.45 -12.56 1.49
N ALA A 55 0.93 -11.70 0.61
CA ALA A 55 -0.47 -11.73 0.20
C ALA A 55 -0.81 -13.06 -0.51
N GLN A 56 0.03 -13.47 -1.48
CA GLN A 56 -0.15 -14.70 -2.26
C GLN A 56 -0.08 -15.96 -1.41
N GLN A 57 0.76 -15.97 -0.36
CA GLN A 57 0.89 -17.08 0.59
C GLN A 57 -0.18 -17.04 1.70
N GLY A 58 -1.03 -16.02 1.77
CA GLY A 58 -2.01 -15.88 2.85
C GLY A 58 -1.36 -15.63 4.23
N LEU A 59 -0.17 -15.04 4.23
CA LEU A 59 0.61 -14.71 5.43
C LEU A 59 0.38 -13.26 5.91
N SER A 60 -0.23 -12.41 5.08
CA SER A 60 -0.75 -11.11 5.50
C SER A 60 -2.26 -11.18 5.73
N LYS A 61 -2.69 -11.12 7.00
CA LYS A 61 -4.08 -11.38 7.42
C LYS A 61 -4.40 -10.75 8.79
N PRO A 62 -5.67 -10.70 9.23
CA PRO A 62 -6.04 -10.14 10.53
C PRO A 62 -5.21 -10.71 11.67
N GLY A 63 -4.55 -9.81 12.41
CA GLY A 63 -3.66 -10.16 13.52
C GLY A 63 -2.21 -10.46 13.12
N CYS A 64 -1.86 -10.40 11.83
CA CYS A 64 -0.51 -10.62 11.30
C CYS A 64 -0.36 -9.99 9.91
N TRP A 65 0.04 -8.73 9.83
CA TRP A 65 0.07 -7.99 8.56
C TRP A 65 1.50 -7.79 8.04
N ALA A 66 1.75 -8.25 6.82
CA ALA A 66 2.91 -7.83 6.04
C ALA A 66 2.73 -6.38 5.62
N TYR A 67 3.73 -5.53 5.81
CA TYR A 67 3.61 -4.14 5.39
C TYR A 67 4.92 -3.51 4.88
N PRO A 68 4.82 -2.49 4.00
CA PRO A 68 5.95 -1.93 3.28
C PRO A 68 6.57 -0.70 3.98
N ASP A 69 6.50 -0.64 5.31
CA ASP A 69 6.87 0.51 6.16
C ASP A 69 5.81 1.64 6.23
N MET A 70 6.14 2.77 6.85
CA MET A 70 5.28 3.93 7.12
C MET A 70 4.89 4.77 5.87
N LEU A 71 3.97 5.73 6.04
CA LEU A 71 3.58 6.66 4.97
C LEU A 71 4.58 7.81 4.84
N GLU A 72 4.91 8.20 3.62
CA GLU A 72 5.83 9.31 3.29
C GLU A 72 5.08 10.52 2.73
N VAL A 73 3.74 10.47 2.81
CA VAL A 73 2.86 11.55 2.36
C VAL A 73 3.09 12.78 3.24
N GLY A 74 3.46 13.89 2.59
CA GLY A 74 3.75 15.16 3.27
C GLY A 74 5.14 15.24 3.90
N CYS A 75 5.95 14.19 3.81
CA CYS A 75 7.32 14.23 4.33
C CYS A 75 8.20 15.09 3.43
N GLN A 76 8.84 16.09 4.03
CA GLN A 76 9.86 16.93 3.41
C GLN A 76 11.19 16.52 4.02
N HIS A 77 12.16 16.10 3.20
CA HIS A 77 13.46 15.60 3.66
C HIS A 77 13.37 14.28 4.44
N GLY A 78 13.12 13.17 3.73
CA GLY A 78 13.20 11.81 4.31
C GLY A 78 14.60 11.49 4.90
N PRO A 79 14.88 10.24 5.29
CA PRO A 79 16.17 9.87 5.89
C PRO A 79 17.41 10.29 5.08
N GLY A 80 17.28 10.51 3.77
CA GLY A 80 18.33 11.06 2.89
C GLY A 80 18.47 12.59 2.89
N GLY A 81 17.76 13.31 3.75
CA GLY A 81 17.83 14.76 3.91
C GLY A 81 17.46 15.53 2.63
N ALA A 82 18.30 16.49 2.23
CA ALA A 82 18.09 17.30 1.03
C ALA A 82 18.03 16.49 -0.28
N SER A 83 18.48 15.24 -0.29
CA SER A 83 18.40 14.35 -1.46
C SER A 83 17.03 13.66 -1.65
N ASP A 84 16.15 13.77 -0.65
CA ASP A 84 14.76 13.29 -0.66
C ASP A 84 13.79 14.49 -0.61
N PRO A 85 13.43 15.08 -1.77
CA PRO A 85 12.61 16.29 -1.80
C PRO A 85 11.15 16.06 -1.38
N GLY A 86 10.76 14.81 -1.14
CA GLY A 86 9.37 14.41 -0.93
C GLY A 86 8.70 13.94 -2.21
N LEU A 87 7.47 13.44 -2.04
CA LEU A 87 6.63 12.99 -3.15
C LEU A 87 5.84 14.16 -3.74
N SER A 88 5.67 14.14 -5.07
CA SER A 88 4.67 14.96 -5.76
C SER A 88 3.24 14.60 -5.33
N GLU A 89 2.25 15.38 -5.77
CA GLU A 89 0.85 15.10 -5.42
C GLU A 89 0.36 13.77 -6.01
N SER A 90 0.69 13.49 -7.27
CA SER A 90 0.33 12.23 -7.93
C SER A 90 1.01 11.03 -7.26
N GLU A 91 2.32 11.15 -6.96
CA GLU A 91 3.06 10.11 -6.24
C GLU A 91 2.51 9.90 -4.82
N SER A 92 2.08 10.97 -4.13
CA SER A 92 1.43 10.88 -2.82
C SER A 92 0.10 10.13 -2.90
N ARG A 93 -0.73 10.41 -3.92
CA ARG A 93 -2.00 9.68 -4.17
C ARG A 93 -1.75 8.21 -4.44
N VAL A 94 -0.74 7.88 -5.27
CA VAL A 94 -0.32 6.49 -5.51
C VAL A 94 0.15 5.82 -4.23
N HIS A 95 1.01 6.49 -3.44
CA HIS A 95 1.55 5.97 -2.18
C HIS A 95 0.43 5.62 -1.18
N PHE A 96 -0.44 6.58 -0.88
CA PHE A 96 -1.54 6.37 0.07
C PHE A 96 -2.51 5.30 -0.43
N GLY A 97 -2.90 5.35 -1.71
CA GLY A 97 -3.77 4.35 -2.32
C GLY A 97 -3.17 2.94 -2.30
N ALA A 98 -1.87 2.83 -2.56
CA ALA A 98 -1.15 1.56 -2.53
C ALA A 98 -1.10 0.97 -1.12
N TRP A 99 -0.82 1.79 -0.10
CA TRP A 99 -0.85 1.34 1.29
C TRP A 99 -2.26 0.93 1.73
N CYS A 100 -3.29 1.63 1.24
CA CYS A 100 -4.67 1.24 1.48
C CYS A 100 -4.99 -0.11 0.85
N ILE A 101 -4.66 -0.32 -0.43
CA ILE A 101 -5.05 -1.54 -1.15
C ILE A 101 -4.30 -2.79 -0.68
N VAL A 102 -3.09 -2.67 -0.12
CA VAL A 102 -2.32 -3.82 0.41
C VAL A 102 -2.52 -4.06 1.91
N SER A 103 -3.47 -3.36 2.54
CA SER A 103 -3.77 -3.48 3.98
C SER A 103 -2.58 -3.13 4.88
N SER A 104 -1.76 -2.19 4.45
CA SER A 104 -0.65 -1.67 5.26
C SER A 104 -1.17 -0.86 6.46
N PRO A 105 -0.50 -0.86 7.62
CA PRO A 105 -0.69 0.18 8.63
C PRO A 105 -0.52 1.58 8.01
N LEU A 106 -1.45 2.48 8.32
CA LEU A 106 -1.45 3.87 7.85
C LEU A 106 -0.78 4.79 8.88
N THR A 107 0.51 4.55 9.15
CA THR A 107 1.29 5.34 10.11
C THR A 107 1.78 6.63 9.45
N LEU A 108 1.38 7.78 9.98
CA LEU A 108 1.80 9.10 9.51
C LEU A 108 3.22 9.43 9.99
N SER A 109 4.02 10.02 9.10
CA SER A 109 5.45 10.27 9.35
C SER A 109 5.88 11.72 9.17
N HIS A 110 5.02 12.56 8.61
CA HIS A 110 5.27 13.99 8.50
C HIS A 110 5.09 14.67 9.86
N ASP A 111 5.56 15.91 9.99
CA ASP A 111 5.28 16.73 11.17
C ASP A 111 3.78 17.09 11.21
N VAL A 112 3.03 16.39 12.06
CA VAL A 112 1.59 16.60 12.25
C VAL A 112 1.23 17.95 12.87
N ASN A 113 2.21 18.71 13.39
CA ASN A 113 2.01 20.07 13.90
C ASN A 113 2.28 21.14 12.84
N ASN A 114 2.64 20.74 11.62
CA ASN A 114 2.84 21.66 10.51
C ASN A 114 1.53 21.83 9.73
N ASP A 115 0.78 22.89 10.05
CA ASP A 115 -0.52 23.19 9.43
C ASP A 115 -0.43 23.29 7.90
N THR A 116 0.68 23.81 7.36
CA THR A 116 0.87 23.93 5.90
C THR A 116 0.98 22.56 5.22
N VAL A 117 1.70 21.62 5.85
CA VAL A 117 1.78 20.24 5.35
C VAL A 117 0.44 19.53 5.53
N MET A 118 -0.18 19.68 6.70
CA MET A 118 -1.45 19.07 7.04
C MET A 118 -2.56 19.50 6.07
N ASP A 119 -2.77 20.80 5.86
CA ASP A 119 -3.80 21.31 4.94
C ASP A 119 -3.63 20.77 3.52
N LYS A 120 -2.38 20.64 3.06
CA LYS A 120 -2.06 20.11 1.72
C LYS A 120 -2.44 18.63 1.58
N ILE A 121 -2.18 17.81 2.59
CA ILE A 121 -2.34 16.34 2.48
C ILE A 121 -3.62 15.83 3.13
N TRP A 122 -4.28 16.62 3.98
CA TRP A 122 -5.48 16.24 4.70
C TRP A 122 -6.57 15.69 3.80
N PRO A 123 -6.87 16.30 2.64
CA PRO A 123 -7.82 15.72 1.71
C PRO A 123 -7.46 14.26 1.39
N LEU A 124 -6.19 13.97 1.12
CA LEU A 124 -5.70 12.65 0.75
C LEU A 124 -5.77 11.67 1.92
N ILE A 125 -5.11 11.98 3.04
CA ILE A 125 -4.93 11.03 4.15
C ILE A 125 -6.21 10.81 4.98
N ALA A 126 -7.17 11.73 4.90
CA ALA A 126 -8.46 11.62 5.57
C ALA A 126 -9.59 11.10 4.65
N ASN A 127 -9.26 10.57 3.45
CA ASN A 127 -10.27 10.03 2.54
C ASN A 127 -10.96 8.79 3.17
N PRO A 128 -12.26 8.88 3.52
CA PRO A 128 -12.95 7.80 4.22
C PRO A 128 -13.14 6.56 3.35
N GLU A 129 -13.29 6.69 2.04
CA GLU A 129 -13.46 5.56 1.12
C GLU A 129 -12.14 4.79 0.94
N ALA A 130 -11.01 5.50 0.83
CA ALA A 130 -9.68 4.86 0.78
C ALA A 130 -9.33 4.15 2.11
N ILE A 131 -9.63 4.79 3.24
CA ILE A 131 -9.47 4.17 4.57
C ILE A 131 -10.40 2.95 4.70
N ALA A 132 -11.65 3.01 4.21
CA ALA A 132 -12.53 1.86 4.23
C ALA A 132 -11.99 0.68 3.42
N VAL A 133 -11.32 0.93 2.28
CA VAL A 133 -10.58 -0.10 1.54
C VAL A 133 -9.49 -0.70 2.41
N ASN A 134 -8.69 0.12 3.11
CA ASN A 134 -7.64 -0.36 4.02
C ASN A 134 -8.20 -1.25 5.15
N GLN A 135 -9.28 -0.83 5.79
CA GLN A 135 -9.87 -1.49 6.95
C GLN A 135 -10.69 -2.75 6.62
N ALA A 136 -11.08 -2.94 5.34
CA ALA A 136 -11.82 -4.13 4.92
C ALA A 136 -10.95 -5.39 4.96
N TRP A 137 -11.57 -6.54 5.27
CA TRP A 137 -10.95 -7.86 5.10
C TRP A 137 -11.95 -8.83 4.48
N ALA A 138 -11.54 -9.45 3.38
CA ALA A 138 -12.31 -10.51 2.73
C ALA A 138 -11.38 -11.60 2.17
N GLY A 139 -10.57 -12.18 3.07
CA GLY A 139 -9.72 -13.34 2.77
C GLY A 139 -8.42 -13.03 2.01
N HIS A 140 -8.15 -11.76 1.70
CA HIS A 140 -6.94 -11.36 0.96
C HIS A 140 -6.52 -9.93 1.36
N SER A 141 -5.22 -9.71 1.57
CA SER A 141 -4.67 -8.40 1.99
C SER A 141 -4.52 -7.41 0.85
N GLY A 142 -4.54 -7.90 -0.40
CA GLY A 142 -4.34 -7.14 -1.62
C GLY A 142 -2.96 -7.38 -2.23
N SER A 143 -2.90 -7.41 -3.56
CA SER A 143 -1.67 -7.69 -4.32
C SER A 143 -1.80 -7.17 -5.75
N PRO A 144 -0.69 -7.06 -6.51
CA PRO A 144 -0.78 -6.91 -7.96
C PRO A 144 -1.47 -8.14 -8.58
N PHE A 145 -2.19 -7.93 -9.68
CA PHE A 145 -2.76 -9.01 -10.50
C PHE A 145 -2.46 -8.85 -12.00
N ARG A 146 -2.06 -7.66 -12.44
CA ARG A 146 -1.66 -7.39 -13.82
C ARG A 146 -0.58 -6.31 -13.85
N GLN A 147 0.36 -6.42 -14.77
CA GLN A 147 1.42 -5.43 -14.96
C GLN A 147 1.94 -5.46 -16.40
N SER A 148 2.60 -4.38 -16.81
CA SER A 148 3.28 -4.32 -18.10
C SER A 148 4.51 -5.25 -18.14
N THR A 149 4.87 -5.69 -19.34
CA THR A 149 6.14 -6.39 -19.58
C THR A 149 7.32 -5.43 -19.68
N ARG A 150 7.08 -4.18 -20.10
CA ARG A 150 8.09 -3.11 -20.13
C ARG A 150 8.31 -2.59 -18.72
N GLY A 151 9.56 -2.64 -18.27
CA GLY A 151 10.00 -1.98 -17.05
C GLY A 151 10.76 -0.68 -17.33
N ILE A 152 10.79 0.20 -16.34
CA ILE A 152 11.56 1.46 -16.34
C ILE A 152 12.39 1.56 -15.07
N TYR A 153 13.53 2.25 -15.17
CA TYR A 153 14.34 2.58 -14.01
C TYR A 153 13.86 3.90 -13.43
N VAL A 154 13.45 3.86 -12.17
CA VAL A 154 13.11 5.05 -11.38
C VAL A 154 14.31 5.37 -10.49
N LYS A 155 14.46 6.64 -10.09
CA LYS A 155 15.47 7.04 -9.12
C LYS A 155 15.38 6.18 -7.84
N ASP A 156 16.53 5.93 -7.20
CA ASP A 156 16.69 5.20 -5.93
C ASP A 156 16.46 3.68 -5.97
N ILE A 157 16.19 3.09 -7.13
CA ILE A 157 16.05 1.63 -7.27
C ILE A 157 17.01 1.05 -8.30
N VAL A 158 17.49 -0.17 -8.03
CA VAL A 158 18.44 -0.91 -8.88
C VAL A 158 17.76 -1.88 -9.84
N ALA A 159 16.48 -2.17 -9.62
CA ALA A 159 15.67 -3.05 -10.47
C ALA A 159 14.55 -2.23 -11.12
N PRO A 160 14.17 -2.54 -12.38
CA PRO A 160 13.11 -1.81 -13.04
C PRO A 160 11.74 -2.10 -12.41
N VAL A 161 10.87 -1.09 -12.39
CA VAL A 161 9.45 -1.23 -12.06
C VAL A 161 8.62 -1.32 -13.33
N PRO A 162 7.50 -2.05 -13.36
CA PRO A 162 6.59 -2.03 -14.50
C PRO A 162 6.13 -0.59 -14.80
N THR A 163 6.06 -0.23 -16.09
CA THR A 163 5.50 1.06 -16.52
C THR A 163 4.06 1.26 -16.04
N TRP A 164 3.30 0.18 -15.91
CA TRP A 164 1.99 0.20 -15.26
C TRP A 164 1.73 -1.11 -14.51
N GLN A 165 0.93 -1.02 -13.46
CA GLN A 165 0.53 -2.18 -12.66
C GLN A 165 -0.84 -1.97 -12.00
N TYR A 166 -1.61 -3.06 -11.92
CA TYR A 166 -2.95 -3.07 -11.35
C TYR A 166 -2.96 -3.94 -10.08
N TYR A 167 -3.49 -3.37 -9.00
CA TYR A 167 -3.68 -4.03 -7.72
C TYR A 167 -5.16 -4.25 -7.48
N TYR A 168 -5.47 -5.32 -6.75
CA TYR A 168 -6.83 -5.61 -6.34
C TYR A 168 -6.90 -5.95 -4.85
N LYS A 169 -8.04 -5.65 -4.24
CA LYS A 169 -8.39 -6.12 -2.89
C LYS A 169 -9.88 -6.44 -2.80
N PRO A 170 -10.28 -7.70 -2.54
CA PRO A 170 -11.66 -8.04 -2.21
C PRO A 170 -12.11 -7.28 -0.95
N LEU A 171 -13.31 -6.70 -0.98
CA LEU A 171 -13.87 -5.93 0.14
C LEU A 171 -15.03 -6.67 0.85
N GLY A 172 -15.36 -7.87 0.39
CA GLY A 172 -16.51 -8.65 0.87
C GLY A 172 -17.77 -8.41 0.02
N GLY A 173 -18.72 -9.35 0.12
CA GLY A 173 -19.88 -9.40 -0.77
C GLY A 173 -19.43 -9.47 -2.24
N SER A 174 -19.98 -8.59 -3.08
CA SER A 174 -19.64 -8.48 -4.50
C SER A 174 -18.67 -7.32 -4.81
N LYS A 175 -18.02 -6.71 -3.82
CA LYS A 175 -17.17 -5.52 -4.01
C LYS A 175 -15.67 -5.86 -4.04
N THR A 176 -14.95 -5.18 -4.93
CA THR A 176 -13.49 -5.29 -5.07
C THR A 176 -12.93 -3.88 -5.31
N ALA A 177 -11.91 -3.49 -4.55
CA ALA A 177 -11.13 -2.28 -4.83
C ALA A 177 -10.09 -2.60 -5.90
N ILE A 178 -9.87 -1.66 -6.82
CA ILE A 178 -8.84 -1.72 -7.84
C ILE A 178 -8.02 -0.44 -7.77
N LEU A 179 -6.69 -0.57 -7.86
CA LEU A 179 -5.77 0.55 -8.00
C LEU A 179 -4.97 0.34 -9.29
N MET A 180 -5.05 1.29 -10.20
CA MET A 180 -4.29 1.30 -11.45
C MET A 180 -3.18 2.34 -11.32
N ILE A 181 -1.93 1.90 -11.45
CA ILE A 181 -0.74 2.74 -11.28
C ILE A 181 -0.07 2.90 -12.64
N ASN A 182 0.17 4.15 -13.04
CA ASN A 182 1.12 4.51 -14.08
C ASN A 182 2.43 4.94 -13.40
N SER A 183 3.51 4.22 -13.66
CA SER A 183 4.84 4.51 -13.14
C SER A 183 5.70 5.32 -14.12
N ASP A 184 5.26 5.44 -15.38
CA ASP A 184 6.00 6.15 -16.43
C ASP A 184 5.88 7.67 -16.28
N GLU A 185 6.86 8.40 -16.81
CA GLU A 185 6.90 9.87 -16.72
C GLU A 185 5.86 10.53 -17.65
N THR A 186 5.33 9.75 -18.60
CA THR A 186 4.31 10.19 -19.55
C THR A 186 2.94 9.64 -19.19
N GLU A 187 1.89 10.39 -19.51
CA GLU A 187 0.52 9.93 -19.43
C GLU A 187 0.31 8.63 -20.25
N GLN A 188 -0.47 7.70 -19.69
CA GLN A 188 -0.82 6.44 -20.34
C GLN A 188 -2.31 6.18 -20.23
N GLU A 189 -2.92 5.74 -21.33
CA GLU A 189 -4.26 5.18 -21.30
C GLU A 189 -4.19 3.74 -20.75
N LEU A 190 -4.84 3.51 -19.62
CA LEU A 190 -4.89 2.21 -18.95
C LEU A 190 -6.29 1.62 -19.08
N THR A 191 -6.37 0.42 -19.66
CA THR A 191 -7.64 -0.31 -19.82
C THR A 191 -7.70 -1.49 -18.86
N LEU A 192 -8.87 -1.71 -18.25
CA LEU A 192 -9.17 -2.87 -17.40
C LEU A 192 -10.40 -3.60 -17.96
N ASP A 193 -10.23 -4.88 -18.30
CA ASP A 193 -11.36 -5.78 -18.52
C ASP A 193 -11.75 -6.41 -17.18
N PHE A 194 -13.02 -6.31 -16.79
CA PHE A 194 -13.49 -6.83 -15.50
C PHE A 194 -13.31 -8.32 -15.34
N LYS A 195 -13.26 -9.09 -16.44
CA LYS A 195 -12.99 -10.53 -16.39
C LYS A 195 -11.59 -10.85 -15.87
N ASP A 196 -10.66 -9.90 -15.98
CA ASP A 196 -9.28 -10.06 -15.55
C ASP A 196 -9.12 -9.80 -14.03
N VAL A 197 -10.15 -9.25 -13.37
CA VAL A 197 -10.14 -8.99 -11.93
C VAL A 197 -10.33 -10.31 -11.17
N PRO A 198 -9.38 -10.71 -10.30
CA PRO A 198 -9.48 -11.99 -9.61
C PRO A 198 -10.74 -12.09 -8.74
N GLY A 199 -11.44 -13.21 -8.86
CA GLY A 199 -12.67 -13.48 -8.09
C GLY A 199 -13.87 -12.62 -8.49
N LYS A 200 -13.81 -11.88 -9.60
CA LYS A 200 -14.90 -10.99 -10.04
C LYS A 200 -15.36 -11.26 -11.48
N PRO A 201 -16.16 -12.32 -11.72
CA PRO A 201 -16.75 -12.57 -13.03
C PRO A 201 -17.98 -11.67 -13.23
N CYS A 202 -17.77 -10.37 -13.48
CA CYS A 202 -18.84 -9.50 -13.98
C CYS A 202 -18.58 -9.08 -15.42
N THR A 203 -19.62 -9.08 -16.24
CA THR A 203 -19.61 -8.50 -17.59
C THR A 203 -19.97 -7.01 -17.57
N GLU A 204 -20.76 -6.60 -16.58
CA GLU A 204 -21.09 -5.20 -16.29
C GLU A 204 -21.00 -4.98 -14.77
N CYS A 205 -20.29 -3.94 -14.35
CA CYS A 205 -20.06 -3.62 -12.95
C CYS A 205 -20.25 -2.11 -12.74
N ALA A 206 -20.93 -1.72 -11.66
CA ALA A 206 -20.94 -0.33 -11.22
C ALA A 206 -19.54 0.06 -10.74
N ILE A 207 -19.05 1.22 -11.20
CA ILE A 207 -17.75 1.77 -10.82
C ILE A 207 -17.98 2.96 -9.90
N ARG A 208 -17.19 3.06 -8.84
CA ARG A 208 -17.08 4.23 -7.98
C ARG A 208 -15.63 4.67 -7.96
N ASP A 209 -15.38 5.91 -8.33
CA ASP A 209 -14.08 6.53 -8.12
C ASP A 209 -13.97 6.94 -6.64
N ILE A 210 -12.99 6.36 -5.94
CA ILE A 210 -12.69 6.59 -4.52
C ILE A 210 -12.06 7.97 -4.30
N TRP A 211 -11.46 8.56 -5.34
CA TRP A 211 -10.85 9.88 -5.27
C TRP A 211 -11.82 11.00 -5.64
N ASP A 212 -12.92 10.67 -6.29
CA ASP A 212 -13.99 11.59 -6.64
C ASP A 212 -14.80 11.94 -5.39
N ARG A 213 -14.56 13.14 -4.84
CA ARG A 213 -15.25 13.64 -3.66
C ARG A 213 -16.61 14.19 -4.09
N ALA A 214 -17.64 13.37 -3.96
CA ALA A 214 -19.02 13.86 -3.95
C ALA A 214 -19.35 14.54 -2.62
#